data_AF-A0AA91TYL8-F1
#
_entry.id   AF-A0AA91TYL8-F1
#
_cell.length_a   1.000
_cell.length_b   1.000
_cell.length_c   1.000
_cell.angle_alpha   90.00
_cell.angle_beta   90.00
_cell.angle_gamma   90.00
#
_symmetry.space_group_name_H-M   'P 1'
#
loop_
_entity.id
_entity.type
_entity.pdbx_description
1 polymer ?
#
loop_
_entity_poly.entity_id
_entity_poly.type
_entity_poly.pdbx_seq_one_letter_code
_entity_poly.pdbx_strand_id
1 'polypeptide(L)'
;MPQEFDPNALAKRLRQDSLARRKKPYRTSRLDKYTGELLRLHEAGARPAELQRWLLEQRVRVTHSTVARWLKRKGATNGEIC
;
A
#
# COMPACT_ATOMS: atom_id res chain seq x y z
N MET A 1 -29.33 -9.49 -40.07
CA MET A 1 -29.67 -10.25 -38.85
C MET A 1 -29.18 -9.46 -37.65
N PRO A 2 -30.04 -9.04 -36.70
CA PRO A 2 -29.60 -8.24 -35.56
C PRO A 2 -28.83 -9.16 -34.60
N GLN A 3 -27.59 -8.80 -34.33
CA GLN A 3 -26.71 -9.51 -33.42
C GLN A 3 -27.27 -9.35 -32.00
N GLU A 4 -27.61 -10.46 -31.35
CA GLU A 4 -28.22 -10.50 -30.03
C GLU A 4 -27.35 -9.72 -29.03
N PHE A 5 -27.87 -8.58 -28.57
CA PHE A 5 -27.18 -7.72 -27.62
C PHE A 5 -27.37 -8.33 -26.23
N ASP A 6 -26.40 -9.13 -25.78
CA ASP A 6 -26.37 -9.66 -24.42
C ASP A 6 -25.72 -8.62 -23.46
N PRO A 7 -26.51 -7.92 -22.63
CA PRO A 7 -26.01 -6.88 -21.74
C PRO A 7 -25.11 -7.44 -20.63
N ASN A 8 -25.30 -8.71 -20.22
CA ASN A 8 -24.52 -9.33 -19.15
C ASN A 8 -23.11 -9.68 -19.62
N ALA A 9 -22.99 -10.20 -20.85
CA ALA A 9 -21.69 -10.47 -21.47
C ALA A 9 -20.88 -9.18 -21.64
N LEU A 10 -21.53 -8.10 -22.09
CA LEU A 10 -20.92 -6.78 -22.21
C LEU A 10 -20.50 -6.21 -20.85
N ALA A 11 -21.35 -6.30 -19.83
CA ALA A 11 -21.02 -5.81 -18.49
C ALA A 11 -19.83 -6.56 -17.87
N LYS A 12 -19.75 -7.89 -18.07
CA LYS A 12 -18.61 -8.70 -17.59
C LYS A 12 -17.31 -8.28 -18.27
N ARG A 13 -17.33 -8.12 -19.60
CA ARG A 13 -16.18 -7.65 -20.38
C ARG A 13 -15.74 -6.25 -19.95
N LEU A 14 -16.68 -5.32 -19.78
CA LEU A 14 -16.41 -3.94 -19.34
C LEU A 14 -15.81 -3.89 -17.92
N ARG A 15 -16.27 -4.76 -17.00
CA ARG A 15 -15.69 -4.87 -15.66
C ARG A 15 -14.25 -5.39 -15.70
N GLN A 16 -13.98 -6.41 -16.49
CA GLN A 16 -12.62 -6.95 -16.67
C GLN A 16 -11.68 -5.89 -17.28
N ASP A 17 -12.16 -5.18 -18.31
CA ASP A 17 -11.44 -4.05 -18.91
C ASP A 17 -11.18 -2.94 -17.90
N SER A 18 -12.16 -2.59 -17.07
CA SER A 18 -12.02 -1.55 -16.05
C SER A 18 -10.99 -1.93 -14.98
N LEU A 19 -10.94 -3.20 -14.59
CA LEU A 19 -9.93 -3.73 -13.66
C LEU A 19 -8.52 -3.71 -14.28
N ALA A 20 -8.39 -4.08 -15.55
CA ALA A 20 -7.12 -4.04 -16.28
C ALA A 20 -6.61 -2.61 -16.52
N ARG A 21 -7.52 -1.66 -16.81
CA ARG A 21 -7.21 -0.23 -16.98
C ARG A 21 -6.94 0.49 -15.68
N ARG A 22 -7.29 -0.10 -14.53
CA ARG A 22 -7.00 0.45 -13.21
C ARG A 22 -5.50 0.45 -12.97
N LYS A 23 -4.83 1.52 -13.40
CA LYS A 23 -3.42 1.78 -13.07
C LYS A 23 -3.28 1.76 -11.55
N LYS A 24 -2.63 0.71 -11.00
CA LYS A 24 -2.16 0.72 -9.63
C LYS A 24 -1.20 1.90 -9.52
N PRO A 25 -1.45 2.90 -8.65
CA PRO A 25 -0.51 3.99 -8.50
C PRO A 25 0.81 3.41 -8.02
N TYR A 26 1.82 3.40 -8.89
CA TYR A 26 3.20 3.07 -8.55
C TYR A 26 3.79 4.27 -7.79
N ARG A 27 3.22 4.55 -6.61
CA ARG A 27 3.80 5.50 -5.68
C ARG A 27 4.76 4.71 -4.81
N THR A 28 6.03 4.77 -5.15
CA THR A 28 7.10 4.49 -4.19
C THR A 28 6.86 5.45 -3.03
N SER A 29 6.57 4.90 -1.85
CA SER A 29 6.40 5.71 -0.66
C SER A 29 7.75 6.34 -0.33
N ARG A 30 7.76 7.59 0.14
CA ARG A 30 9.01 8.19 0.67
C ARG A 30 9.59 7.37 1.84
N LEU A 31 8.74 6.56 2.49
CA LEU A 31 9.13 5.60 3.52
C LEU A 31 9.87 4.37 2.94
N ASP A 32 9.68 4.04 1.65
CA ASP A 32 10.36 2.89 1.05
C ASP A 32 11.89 3.09 1.02
N LYS A 33 12.36 4.35 1.00
CA LYS A 33 13.79 4.69 1.13
C LYS A 33 14.38 4.28 2.48
N TYR A 34 13.58 4.32 3.55
CA TYR A 34 13.99 4.02 4.92
C TYR A 34 13.47 2.66 5.39
N THR A 35 13.12 1.77 4.45
CA THR A 35 12.52 0.48 4.78
C THR A 35 13.41 -0.31 5.74
N GLY A 36 14.72 -0.39 5.48
CA GLY A 36 15.64 -1.16 6.31
C GLY A 36 15.73 -0.62 7.74
N GLU A 37 15.85 0.69 7.89
CA GLU A 37 15.93 1.35 9.20
C GLU A 37 14.63 1.23 9.98
N LEU A 38 13.49 1.43 9.31
CA LEU A 38 12.17 1.30 9.93
C LEU A 38 11.88 -0.13 10.38
N LEU A 39 12.28 -1.15 9.60
CA LEU A 39 12.14 -2.55 10.01
C LEU A 39 13.02 -2.85 11.24
N ARG A 40 14.29 -2.45 11.25
CA ARG A 40 15.17 -2.66 12.42
C ARG A 40 14.64 -1.98 13.67
N LEU A 41 14.14 -0.76 13.55
CA LEU A 41 13.51 -0.06 14.68
C LEU A 41 12.26 -0.79 15.16
N HIS A 42 11.44 -1.31 14.25
CA HIS A 42 10.25 -2.08 14.60
C HIS A 42 10.61 -3.44 15.25
N GLU A 43 11.63 -4.14 14.77
CA GLU A 43 12.18 -5.37 15.38
C GLU A 43 12.73 -5.11 16.79
N ALA A 44 13.31 -3.92 17.02
CA ALA A 44 13.71 -3.46 18.35
C ALA A 44 12.52 -3.09 19.27
N GLY A 45 11.28 -3.23 18.79
CA GLY A 45 10.07 -2.96 19.56
C GLY A 45 9.54 -1.53 19.45
N ALA A 46 10.07 -0.70 18.55
CA ALA A 46 9.63 0.68 18.39
C ALA A 46 8.19 0.73 17.86
N ARG A 47 7.36 1.56 18.50
CA ARG A 47 5.97 1.79 18.13
C ARG A 47 5.86 2.72 16.90
N PRO A 48 4.74 2.70 16.18
CA PRO A 48 4.52 3.57 15.02
C PRO A 48 4.72 5.08 15.29
N ALA A 49 4.43 5.55 16.51
CA ALA A 49 4.65 6.93 16.92
C ALA A 49 6.15 7.28 17.05
N GLU A 50 6.97 6.33 17.50
CA GLU A 50 8.42 6.49 17.62
C GLU A 50 9.08 6.49 16.24
N LEU A 51 8.61 5.62 15.34
CA LEU A 51 9.01 5.65 13.92
C LEU A 51 8.65 6.98 13.26
N GLN A 52 7.49 7.56 13.57
CA GLN A 52 7.13 8.89 13.07
C GLN A 52 8.09 9.96 13.60
N ARG A 53 8.45 9.93 14.90
CA ARG A 53 9.39 10.88 15.50
C ARG A 53 10.77 10.79 14.84
N TRP A 54 11.27 9.57 14.63
CA TRP A 54 12.52 9.34 13.92
C TRP A 54 12.46 9.84 12.47
N LEU A 55 11.34 9.64 11.76
CA LEU A 55 11.16 10.18 10.41
C LEU A 55 11.16 11.71 10.37
N LEU A 56 10.64 12.38 11.40
CA LEU A 56 10.72 13.84 11.52
C LEU A 56 12.17 14.32 11.65
N GLU A 57 13.00 13.60 12.41
CA GLU A 57 14.44 13.88 12.54
C GLU A 57 15.17 13.72 11.19
N GLN A 58 14.77 12.72 10.39
CA GLN A 58 15.27 12.53 9.02
C GLN A 58 14.70 13.53 7.98
N ARG A 59 14.02 14.60 8.45
CA ARG A 59 13.35 15.63 7.63
C ARG A 59 12.21 15.09 6.75
N VAL A 60 11.61 13.96 7.15
CA VAL A 60 10.49 13.33 6.46
C VAL A 60 9.22 13.54 7.27
N ARG A 61 8.42 14.54 6.88
CA ARG A 61 7.10 14.78 7.49
C ARG A 61 6.08 13.78 6.98
N VAL A 62 5.69 12.84 7.82
CA VAL A 62 4.65 11.84 7.54
C VAL A 62 3.62 11.82 8.66
N THR A 63 2.38 11.54 8.32
CA THR A 63 1.31 11.37 9.31
C THR A 63 1.41 9.99 9.97
N HIS A 64 0.99 9.89 11.24
CA HIS A 64 0.87 8.61 11.94
C HIS A 64 0.12 7.55 11.10
N SER A 65 -1.00 7.95 10.48
CA SER A 65 -1.80 7.06 9.62
C SER A 65 -1.04 6.56 8.40
N THR A 66 -0.05 7.31 7.92
CA THR A 66 0.83 6.87 6.83
C THR A 66 1.80 5.79 7.31
N VAL A 67 2.39 5.97 8.49
CA VAL A 67 3.30 4.98 9.11
C VAL A 67 2.53 3.70 9.44
N ALA A 68 1.37 3.81 10.09
CA ALA A 68 0.52 2.66 10.42
C ALA A 68 0.06 1.89 9.18
N ARG A 69 -0.35 2.60 8.11
CA ARG A 69 -0.71 1.96 6.84
C ARG A 69 0.50 1.31 6.16
N TRP A 70 1.66 1.94 6.22
CA TRP A 70 2.89 1.41 5.65
C TRP A 70 3.33 0.14 6.40
N LEU A 71 3.30 0.15 7.73
CA LEU A 71 3.53 -1.03 8.57
C LEU A 71 2.51 -2.14 8.26
N LYS A 72 1.21 -1.83 8.17
CA LYS A 72 0.21 -2.86 7.78
C LYS A 72 0.51 -3.50 6.42
N ARG A 73 1.04 -2.72 5.47
CA ARG A 73 1.42 -3.21 4.14
C ARG A 73 2.73 -4.02 4.14
N LYS A 74 3.70 -3.65 4.97
CA LYS A 74 5.05 -4.25 5.01
C LYS A 74 5.18 -5.36 6.05
N GLY A 75 4.55 -5.22 7.21
CA GLY A 75 4.39 -6.27 8.21
C GLY A 75 3.53 -7.43 7.71
N ALA A 76 2.54 -7.19 6.84
CA ALA A 76 1.83 -8.29 6.16
C ALA A 76 2.72 -9.07 5.18
N THR A 77 3.83 -8.48 4.71
CA THR A 77 4.81 -9.16 3.84
C THR A 77 5.98 -9.76 4.61
N ASN A 78 6.29 -9.24 5.81
CA ASN A 78 7.30 -9.79 6.72
C ASN A 78 6.54 -10.62 7.75
N GLY A 79 6.08 -11.79 7.32
CA GLY A 79 5.07 -12.56 8.00
C GLY A 79 5.39 -12.81 9.47
N GLU A 80 4.51 -12.32 10.33
CA GLU A 80 4.08 -13.03 11.53
C GLU A 80 2.58 -12.77 11.71
N ILE A 81 1.87 -13.88 11.56
CA ILE A 81 0.46 -14.09 11.81
C ILE A 81 0.24 -13.93 13.32
N CYS A 82 -0.84 -13.24 13.70
CA CYS A 82 -1.61 -13.67 14.85
C CYS A 82 -2.85 -14.40 14.30
#